data_AF-A0AAD9E2J6-F1
#
_entry.id   AF-A0AAD9E2J6-F1
#
_cell.length_a   1.000
_cell.length_b   1.000
_cell.length_c   1.000
_cell.angle_alpha   90.00
_cell.angle_beta   90.00
_cell.angle_gamma   90.00
#
_symmetry.space_group_name_H-M   'P 1'
#
loop_
_entity.id
_entity.type
_entity.pdbx_description
1 polymer ?
#
loop_
_entity_poly.entity_id
_entity_poly.type
_entity_poly.pdbx_seq_one_letter_code
_entity_poly.pdbx_strand_id
1 'polypeptide(L)'
;MATDTPRCSTRSIVRRSKPLLKQVRIWPAGAISALPDCFEQTTWIAFKDSGTDGDTVNLEKYTASVIGYISKCIDDVTVSKTIITRPNQKPWMTAEVRMLLGTCDSAFRTGDKEALRKVRAKLSRAIREAKRAYTQKIHGHFKDTGDIQRMWKGIQTIMNYRKTSVSCDSEASLPDTLNDFSAQFEAQNNVAAEKSIPPQNYQVLCLTVAEHLIGKLSLLGLNTSLCNWILDFLAGRPQSVQIGSSTSNTTTLSTGAPQGSVLSPLLFTLLTHDCAAMHSSNYIIKFTDDTTMVGLINKDGESAYREEVRELVSLCMVNNLYLNVDKTKEMVVDFRRARGDHSPLTINGSSVEKISSVENIT
;
A
#
# COMPACT_ATOMS: atom_id res chain seq x y z
N MET A 1 0.68 -1.12 -54.34
CA MET A 1 1.65 -1.59 -53.32
C MET A 1 1.17 -1.08 -51.97
N ALA A 2 0.51 -1.94 -51.19
CA ALA A 2 0.08 -1.64 -49.83
C ALA A 2 1.19 -2.12 -48.89
N THR A 3 1.80 -1.20 -48.14
CA THR A 3 2.86 -1.51 -47.17
C THR A 3 2.22 -2.04 -45.89
N ASP A 4 2.49 -3.31 -45.58
CA ASP A 4 2.16 -3.97 -44.32
C ASP A 4 2.79 -3.23 -43.14
N THR A 5 1.95 -2.80 -42.20
CA THR A 5 2.38 -2.32 -40.88
C THR A 5 2.47 -3.53 -39.94
N PRO A 6 3.63 -3.79 -39.30
CA PRO A 6 3.74 -4.90 -38.35
C PRO A 6 2.99 -4.55 -37.06
N ARG A 7 1.89 -5.26 -36.79
CA ARG A 7 1.23 -5.22 -35.48
C ARG A 7 2.17 -5.79 -34.43
N CYS A 8 2.78 -4.92 -33.64
CA CYS A 8 3.54 -5.28 -32.45
C CYS A 8 2.59 -5.86 -31.40
N SER A 9 2.52 -7.19 -31.30
CA SER A 9 1.89 -7.89 -30.17
C SER A 9 2.92 -8.00 -29.06
N THR A 10 2.89 -7.08 -28.10
CA THR A 10 3.68 -7.19 -26.86
C THR A 10 3.13 -8.34 -26.01
N ARG A 11 3.67 -9.54 -26.24
CA ARG A 11 3.43 -10.69 -25.36
C ARG A 11 4.43 -10.62 -24.21
N SER A 12 3.98 -10.18 -23.03
CA SER A 12 4.76 -10.22 -21.78
C SER A 12 5.48 -11.58 -21.64
N ILE A 13 6.81 -11.54 -21.65
CA ILE A 13 7.66 -12.70 -21.38
C ILE A 13 7.65 -12.91 -19.87
N VAL A 14 6.78 -13.80 -19.42
CA VAL A 14 6.68 -14.19 -18.01
C VAL A 14 7.96 -14.90 -17.59
N ARG A 15 8.73 -14.29 -16.67
CA ARG A 15 9.92 -14.88 -16.04
C ARG A 15 9.56 -16.27 -15.49
N ARG A 16 10.14 -17.33 -16.06
CA ARG A 16 9.93 -18.72 -15.61
C ARG A 16 10.84 -18.98 -14.41
N SER A 17 10.27 -19.00 -13.22
CA SER A 17 10.93 -19.44 -12.00
C SER A 17 10.75 -20.95 -11.78
N LYS A 18 11.74 -21.60 -11.16
CA LYS A 18 11.69 -23.04 -10.88
C LYS A 18 10.50 -23.35 -9.95
N PRO A 19 9.75 -24.44 -10.18
CA PRO A 19 8.69 -24.87 -9.27
C PRO A 19 9.26 -25.12 -7.87
N LEU A 20 8.56 -24.63 -6.85
CA LEU A 20 8.93 -24.80 -5.44
C LEU A 20 8.13 -25.95 -4.84
N LEU A 21 8.80 -26.87 -4.15
CA LEU A 21 8.15 -27.88 -3.33
C LEU A 21 7.67 -27.22 -2.04
N LYS A 22 6.40 -27.39 -1.71
CA LYS A 22 5.80 -26.89 -0.48
C LYS A 22 5.13 -28.06 0.24
N GLN A 23 5.41 -28.22 1.52
CA GLN A 23 4.60 -29.09 2.38
C GLN A 23 3.35 -28.34 2.85
N VAL A 24 2.20 -29.00 2.75
CA VAL A 24 0.91 -28.47 3.21
C VAL A 24 0.24 -29.53 4.07
N ARG A 25 -0.30 -29.11 5.22
CA ARG A 25 -1.16 -29.96 6.07
C ARG A 25 -2.50 -30.18 5.39
N ILE A 26 -2.92 -31.43 5.32
CA ILE A 26 -4.20 -31.85 4.73
C ILE A 26 -4.97 -32.64 5.78
N TRP A 27 -6.29 -32.43 5.80
CA TRP A 27 -7.24 -33.20 6.60
C TRP A 27 -7.64 -34.45 5.80
N PRO A 28 -7.15 -35.65 6.14
CA PRO A 28 -7.57 -36.88 5.49
C PRO A 28 -9.04 -37.20 5.81
N ALA A 29 -9.63 -38.14 5.06
CA ALA A 29 -10.98 -38.62 5.34
C ALA A 29 -11.04 -39.17 6.78
N GLY A 30 -12.03 -38.72 7.56
CA GLY A 30 -12.17 -39.07 8.98
C GLY A 30 -11.42 -38.15 9.96
N ALA A 31 -10.56 -37.24 9.51
CA ALA A 31 -9.88 -36.31 10.43
C ALA A 31 -10.82 -35.31 11.11
N ILE A 32 -11.90 -34.92 10.41
CA ILE A 32 -12.91 -34.01 10.94
C ILE A 32 -13.75 -34.68 12.03
N SER A 33 -13.93 -36.00 11.99
CA SER A 33 -14.60 -36.76 13.04
C SER A 33 -13.66 -37.14 14.19
N ALA A 34 -12.38 -37.42 13.91
CA ALA A 34 -11.40 -37.80 14.93
C ALA A 34 -10.98 -36.63 15.83
N LEU A 35 -11.01 -35.39 15.34
CA LEU A 35 -10.60 -34.22 16.14
C LEU A 35 -11.57 -33.95 17.32
N PRO A 36 -12.91 -33.95 17.14
CA PRO A 36 -13.85 -33.94 18.25
C PRO A 36 -13.60 -35.04 19.28
N ASP A 37 -13.33 -36.28 18.84
CA ASP A 37 -13.07 -37.41 19.74
C ASP A 37 -11.86 -37.14 20.65
N CYS A 38 -10.81 -36.49 20.13
CA CYS A 38 -9.66 -36.06 20.95
C CYS A 38 -10.09 -35.11 22.07
N PHE A 39 -10.99 -34.16 21.79
CA PHE A 39 -11.43 -33.15 22.77
C PHE A 39 -12.41 -33.70 23.79
N GLU A 40 -13.27 -34.65 23.42
CA GLU A 40 -14.20 -35.31 24.34
C GLU A 40 -13.47 -36.15 25.39
N GLN A 41 -12.32 -36.73 25.05
CA GLN A 41 -11.48 -37.51 25.96
C GLN A 41 -10.53 -36.66 26.81
N THR A 42 -10.53 -35.33 26.62
CA THR A 42 -9.60 -34.43 27.29
C THR A 42 -10.13 -33.93 28.63
N THR A 43 -9.35 -34.13 29.70
CA THR A 43 -9.64 -33.52 31.02
C THR A 43 -9.18 -32.06 31.05
N TRP A 44 -10.04 -31.15 30.59
CA TRP A 44 -9.73 -29.71 30.49
C TRP A 44 -9.35 -29.04 31.82
N ILE A 45 -9.83 -29.58 32.95
CA ILE A 45 -9.52 -29.09 34.30
C ILE A 45 -8.03 -29.18 34.60
N ALA A 46 -7.34 -30.22 34.11
CA ALA A 46 -5.91 -30.41 34.35
C ALA A 46 -5.04 -29.27 33.78
N PHE A 47 -5.48 -28.63 32.68
CA PHE A 47 -4.80 -27.47 32.12
C PHE A 47 -4.93 -26.25 33.02
N LYS A 48 -6.11 -26.06 33.63
CA LYS A 48 -6.35 -24.97 34.59
C LYS A 48 -5.47 -25.14 35.82
N ASP A 49 -5.38 -26.36 36.35
CA ASP A 49 -4.54 -26.68 37.51
C ASP A 49 -3.06 -26.44 37.21
N SER A 50 -2.59 -26.79 36.00
CA SER A 50 -1.19 -26.53 35.58
C SER A 50 -0.83 -25.04 35.42
N GLY A 51 -1.84 -24.20 35.17
CA GLY A 51 -1.71 -22.75 35.02
C GLY A 51 -1.97 -21.98 36.31
N THR A 52 -2.26 -22.66 37.43
CA THR A 52 -2.60 -22.02 38.70
C THR A 52 -1.44 -22.14 39.68
N ASP A 53 -0.95 -21.02 40.19
CA ASP A 53 0.05 -20.96 41.27
C ASP A 53 -0.64 -20.39 42.52
N GLY A 54 -0.95 -21.27 43.49
CA GLY A 54 -1.75 -20.90 44.68
C GLY A 54 -3.20 -20.60 44.34
N ASP A 55 -3.73 -19.45 44.77
CA ASP A 55 -5.10 -19.00 44.45
C ASP A 55 -5.17 -18.18 43.13
N THR A 56 -4.05 -18.01 42.43
CA THR A 56 -3.95 -17.13 41.26
C THR A 56 -3.75 -17.92 39.98
N VAL A 57 -4.67 -17.77 39.02
CA VAL A 57 -4.56 -18.40 37.70
C VAL A 57 -3.69 -17.53 36.78
N ASN A 58 -2.56 -18.05 36.34
CA ASN A 58 -1.75 -17.43 35.29
C ASN A 58 -2.39 -17.70 33.92
N LEU A 59 -3.10 -16.70 33.40
CA LEU A 59 -3.88 -16.81 32.16
C LEU A 59 -3.00 -17.09 30.93
N GLU A 60 -1.78 -16.57 30.88
CA GLU A 60 -0.85 -16.81 29.77
C GLU A 60 -0.37 -18.25 29.75
N LYS A 61 0.01 -18.80 30.91
CA LYS A 61 0.43 -20.21 31.04
C LYS A 61 -0.71 -21.17 30.71
N TYR A 62 -1.93 -20.86 31.17
CA TYR A 62 -3.13 -21.63 30.85
C TYR A 62 -3.44 -21.62 29.36
N THR A 63 -3.50 -20.44 28.74
CA THR A 63 -3.81 -20.30 27.30
C THR A 63 -2.73 -20.94 26.43
N ALA A 64 -1.45 -20.78 26.75
CA ALA A 64 -0.35 -21.44 26.05
C ALA A 64 -0.46 -22.97 26.09
N SER A 65 -0.82 -23.53 27.25
CA SER A 65 -0.97 -24.98 27.43
C SER A 65 -2.16 -25.55 26.63
N VAL A 66 -3.29 -24.85 26.65
CA VAL A 66 -4.49 -25.20 25.87
C VAL A 66 -4.21 -25.12 24.37
N ILE A 67 -3.58 -24.04 23.91
CA ILE A 67 -3.23 -23.86 22.49
C ILE A 67 -2.22 -24.93 22.03
N GLY A 68 -1.25 -25.27 22.89
CA GLY A 68 -0.28 -26.32 22.63
C GLY A 68 -0.94 -27.68 22.45
N TYR A 69 -1.89 -28.03 23.32
CA TYR A 69 -2.65 -29.28 23.20
C TYR A 69 -3.51 -29.33 21.94
N ILE A 70 -4.27 -28.27 21.65
CA ILE A 70 -5.09 -28.20 20.42
C ILE A 70 -4.22 -28.33 19.17
N SER A 71 -3.05 -27.69 19.15
CA SER A 71 -2.10 -27.79 18.04
C SER A 71 -1.61 -29.23 17.86
N LYS A 72 -1.31 -29.93 18.96
CA LYS A 72 -0.95 -31.35 18.93
C LYS A 72 -2.08 -32.22 18.38
N CYS A 73 -3.32 -32.04 18.84
CA CYS A 73 -4.46 -32.80 18.31
C CYS A 73 -4.66 -32.57 16.80
N ILE A 74 -4.46 -31.32 16.34
CA ILE A 74 -4.51 -30.99 14.90
C ILE A 74 -3.38 -31.70 14.15
N ASP A 75 -2.17 -31.74 14.71
CA ASP A 75 -1.03 -32.42 14.09
C ASP A 75 -1.22 -33.94 14.04
N ASP A 76 -1.84 -34.54 15.06
CA ASP A 76 -2.10 -35.99 15.12
C ASP A 76 -3.17 -36.43 14.10
N VAL A 77 -4.14 -35.56 13.76
CA VAL A 77 -5.20 -35.89 12.77
C VAL A 77 -4.90 -35.39 11.36
N THR A 78 -3.87 -34.58 11.15
CA THR A 78 -3.50 -34.06 9.83
C THR A 78 -2.30 -34.80 9.23
N VAL A 79 -2.22 -34.82 7.90
CA VAL A 79 -1.08 -35.41 7.19
C VAL A 79 -0.39 -34.36 6.33
N SER A 80 0.94 -34.41 6.29
CA SER A 80 1.76 -33.55 5.44
C SER A 80 1.79 -34.08 4.01
N LYS A 81 1.39 -33.26 3.04
CA LYS A 81 1.50 -33.57 1.61
C LYS A 81 2.41 -32.57 0.91
N THR A 82 3.34 -33.08 0.12
CA THR A 82 4.19 -32.25 -0.75
C THR A 82 3.42 -31.87 -2.00
N ILE A 83 3.29 -30.56 -2.25
CA ILE A 83 2.73 -30.00 -3.48
C ILE A 83 3.78 -29.19 -4.23
N ILE A 84 3.72 -29.22 -5.56
CA ILE A 84 4.54 -28.37 -6.42
C ILE A 84 3.81 -27.06 -6.64
N THR A 85 4.36 -25.97 -6.13
CA THR A 85 3.84 -24.61 -6.35
C THR A 85 4.64 -23.93 -7.46
N ARG A 86 3.94 -23.35 -8.44
CA ARG A 86 4.57 -22.61 -9.54
C ARG A 86 4.34 -21.10 -9.30
N PRO A 87 5.37 -20.24 -9.32
CA PRO A 87 5.20 -18.83 -8.93
C PRO A 87 4.21 -18.03 -9.77
N ASN A 88 3.92 -18.48 -11.00
CA ASN A 88 2.93 -17.86 -11.91
C ASN A 88 1.69 -18.74 -12.14
N GLN A 89 1.28 -19.53 -11.14
CA GLN A 89 0.08 -20.33 -11.26
C GLN A 89 -1.14 -19.42 -11.27
N LYS A 90 -1.76 -19.29 -12.45
CA LYS A 90 -2.94 -18.44 -12.61
C LYS A 90 -4.05 -18.97 -11.69
N PRO A 91 -4.74 -18.10 -10.91
CA PRO A 91 -5.69 -18.55 -9.88
C PRO A 91 -6.85 -19.41 -10.39
N TRP A 92 -7.20 -19.23 -11.67
CA TRP A 92 -8.24 -20.00 -12.37
C TRP A 92 -7.75 -21.35 -12.93
N MET A 93 -6.51 -21.79 -12.66
CA MET A 93 -5.98 -23.08 -13.11
C MET A 93 -6.50 -24.25 -12.28
N THR A 94 -7.73 -24.66 -12.56
CA THR A 94 -8.41 -25.80 -11.92
C THR A 94 -7.80 -27.15 -12.32
N ALA A 95 -8.18 -28.22 -11.62
CA ALA A 95 -7.78 -29.59 -11.96
C ALA A 95 -8.27 -29.99 -13.35
N GLU A 96 -9.50 -29.62 -13.72
CA GLU A 96 -10.07 -29.86 -15.04
C GLU A 96 -9.28 -29.17 -16.16
N VAL A 97 -8.92 -27.89 -16.00
CA VAL A 97 -8.10 -27.16 -16.98
C VAL A 97 -6.73 -27.83 -17.15
N ARG A 98 -6.11 -28.30 -16.06
CA ARG A 98 -4.84 -29.04 -16.10
C ARG A 98 -4.96 -30.37 -16.82
N MET A 99 -6.04 -31.12 -16.57
CA MET A 99 -6.34 -32.36 -17.28
C MET A 99 -6.48 -32.12 -18.79
N LEU A 100 -7.30 -31.14 -19.18
CA LEU A 100 -7.55 -30.81 -20.59
C LEU A 100 -6.29 -30.31 -21.32
N LEU A 101 -5.39 -29.59 -20.64
CA LEU A 101 -4.08 -29.25 -21.19
C LEU A 101 -3.25 -30.50 -21.47
N GLY A 102 -3.19 -31.45 -20.52
CA GLY A 102 -2.51 -32.73 -20.71
C GLY A 102 -3.09 -33.54 -21.86
N THR A 103 -4.42 -33.59 -21.99
CA THR A 103 -5.09 -34.26 -23.12
C THR A 103 -4.79 -33.57 -24.45
N CYS A 104 -4.72 -32.23 -24.47
CA CYS A 104 -4.36 -31.45 -25.65
C CYS A 104 -2.92 -31.72 -26.10
N ASP A 105 -1.98 -31.78 -25.16
CA ASP A 105 -0.57 -32.09 -25.43
C ASP A 105 -0.38 -33.53 -25.92
N SER A 106 -1.21 -34.46 -25.46
CA SER A 106 -1.23 -35.84 -25.95
C SER A 106 -1.82 -35.93 -27.37
N ALA A 107 -2.95 -35.27 -27.65
CA ALA A 107 -3.55 -35.20 -28.99
C ALA A 107 -2.62 -34.53 -30.02
N PHE A 108 -1.87 -33.50 -29.59
CA PHE A 108 -0.87 -32.85 -30.44
C PHE A 108 0.29 -33.79 -30.76
N ARG A 109 0.81 -34.52 -29.77
CA ARG A 109 1.92 -35.48 -29.95
C ARG A 109 1.56 -36.68 -30.83
N THR A 110 0.31 -37.13 -30.76
CA THR A 110 -0.21 -38.25 -31.57
C THR A 110 -0.61 -37.85 -32.99
N GLY A 111 -0.64 -36.55 -33.30
CA GLY A 111 -0.97 -36.06 -34.64
C GLY A 111 -2.47 -36.09 -35.00
N ASP A 112 -3.34 -36.48 -34.07
CA ASP A 112 -4.78 -36.53 -34.28
C ASP A 112 -5.38 -35.12 -34.33
N LYS A 113 -5.60 -34.62 -35.54
CA LYS A 113 -6.11 -33.26 -35.80
C LYS A 113 -7.56 -33.07 -35.33
N GLU A 114 -8.40 -34.11 -35.38
CA GLU A 114 -9.80 -34.01 -34.99
C GLU A 114 -9.95 -34.02 -33.46
N ALA A 115 -9.25 -34.93 -32.77
CA ALA A 115 -9.21 -34.94 -31.31
C ALA A 115 -8.59 -33.62 -30.79
N LEU A 116 -7.53 -33.13 -31.42
CA LEU A 116 -6.92 -31.85 -31.05
C LEU A 116 -7.92 -30.68 -31.17
N ARG A 117 -8.72 -30.63 -32.24
CA ARG A 117 -9.75 -29.58 -32.42
C ARG A 117 -10.83 -29.67 -31.34
N LYS A 118 -11.34 -30.87 -31.04
CA LYS A 118 -12.36 -31.12 -30.00
C LYS A 118 -11.84 -30.74 -28.61
N VAL A 119 -10.64 -31.18 -28.25
CA VAL A 119 -10.03 -30.90 -26.94
C VAL A 119 -9.72 -29.41 -26.79
N ARG A 120 -9.24 -28.72 -27.83
CA ARG A 120 -9.02 -27.26 -27.80
C ARG A 120 -10.30 -26.47 -27.56
N ALA A 121 -11.41 -26.86 -28.19
CA ALA A 121 -12.71 -26.23 -27.96
C ALA A 121 -13.19 -26.43 -26.51
N LYS A 122 -13.03 -27.64 -25.97
CA LYS A 122 -13.37 -27.97 -24.57
C LYS A 122 -12.48 -27.22 -23.58
N LEU A 123 -11.17 -27.19 -23.81
CA LEU A 123 -10.20 -26.44 -23.01
C LEU A 123 -10.52 -24.94 -22.99
N SER A 124 -10.85 -24.36 -24.14
CA SER A 124 -11.20 -22.93 -24.24
C SER A 124 -12.47 -22.60 -23.45
N ARG A 125 -13.44 -23.52 -23.41
CA ARG A 125 -14.65 -23.40 -22.60
C ARG A 125 -14.33 -23.49 -21.11
N ALA A 126 -13.62 -24.52 -20.70
CA ALA A 126 -13.22 -24.72 -19.30
C ALA A 126 -12.38 -23.54 -18.76
N ILE A 127 -11.47 -22.96 -19.56
CA ILE A 127 -10.72 -21.76 -19.17
C ILE A 127 -11.66 -20.56 -18.96
N ARG A 128 -12.64 -20.35 -19.85
CA ARG A 128 -13.61 -19.25 -19.70
C ARG A 128 -14.47 -19.41 -18.45
N GLU A 129 -14.97 -20.61 -18.21
CA GLU A 129 -15.78 -20.93 -17.02
C GLU A 129 -14.95 -20.79 -15.73
N ALA A 130 -13.72 -21.32 -15.70
CA ALA A 130 -12.84 -21.20 -14.55
C ALA A 130 -12.46 -19.74 -14.24
N LYS A 131 -12.22 -18.92 -15.29
CA LYS A 131 -12.01 -17.48 -15.11
C LYS A 131 -13.26 -16.80 -14.56
N ARG A 132 -14.44 -17.10 -15.09
CA ARG A 132 -15.72 -16.52 -14.64
C ARG A 132 -16.00 -16.88 -13.17
N ALA A 133 -15.81 -18.14 -12.79
CA ALA A 133 -15.98 -18.61 -11.43
C ALA A 133 -15.01 -17.90 -10.47
N TYR A 134 -13.73 -17.75 -10.87
CA TYR A 134 -12.75 -17.00 -10.08
C TYR A 134 -13.17 -15.53 -9.93
N THR A 135 -13.58 -14.86 -11.01
CA THR A 135 -14.06 -13.48 -10.97
C THR A 135 -15.26 -13.33 -10.03
N GLN A 136 -16.24 -14.24 -10.10
CA GLN A 136 -17.41 -14.23 -9.22
C GLN A 136 -17.03 -14.44 -7.75
N LYS A 137 -16.07 -15.32 -7.47
CA LYS A 137 -15.53 -15.51 -6.12
C LYS A 137 -14.92 -14.22 -5.58
N ILE A 138 -14.08 -13.55 -6.37
CA ILE A 138 -13.47 -12.27 -5.98
C ILE A 138 -14.55 -11.21 -5.75
N HIS A 139 -15.50 -11.05 -6.68
CA HIS A 139 -16.61 -10.10 -6.50
C HIS A 139 -17.45 -10.41 -5.25
N GLY A 140 -17.63 -11.69 -4.91
CA GLY A 140 -18.34 -12.12 -3.71
C GLY A 140 -17.69 -11.68 -2.39
N HIS A 141 -16.42 -11.26 -2.41
CA HIS A 141 -15.77 -10.64 -1.25
C HIS A 141 -16.17 -9.18 -1.02
N PHE A 142 -16.72 -8.51 -2.05
CA PHE A 142 -17.02 -7.06 -2.03
C PHE A 142 -18.52 -6.74 -2.13
N LYS A 143 -19.39 -7.76 -2.07
CA LYS A 143 -20.85 -7.57 -2.17
C LYS A 143 -21.51 -7.07 -0.89
N ASP A 144 -20.92 -7.36 0.26
CA ASP A 144 -21.44 -6.96 1.57
C ASP A 144 -20.55 -5.85 2.12
N THR A 145 -21.07 -4.63 2.12
CA THR A 145 -20.36 -3.42 2.54
C THR A 145 -20.16 -3.34 4.06
N GLY A 146 -20.84 -4.18 4.85
CA GLY A 146 -20.71 -4.22 6.31
C GLY A 146 -19.58 -5.13 6.81
N ASP A 147 -19.11 -6.08 6.01
CA ASP A 147 -18.09 -7.07 6.42
C ASP A 147 -16.69 -6.68 5.90
N ILE A 148 -16.06 -5.75 6.63
CA ILE A 148 -14.70 -5.26 6.37
C ILE A 148 -13.69 -6.42 6.35
N GLN A 149 -13.90 -7.46 7.16
CA GLN A 149 -13.00 -8.62 7.22
C GLN A 149 -13.06 -9.44 5.92
N ARG A 150 -14.26 -9.61 5.35
CA ARG A 150 -14.46 -10.31 4.08
C ARG A 150 -13.95 -9.52 2.89
N MET A 151 -14.11 -8.20 2.90
CA MET A 151 -13.49 -7.29 1.92
C MET A 151 -11.97 -7.38 1.97
N TRP A 152 -11.39 -7.34 3.18
CA TRP A 152 -9.95 -7.48 3.37
C TRP A 152 -9.40 -8.82 2.84
N LYS A 153 -10.11 -9.93 3.10
CA LYS A 153 -9.79 -11.24 2.49
C LYS A 153 -9.80 -11.20 0.95
N GLY A 154 -10.72 -10.42 0.36
CA GLY A 154 -10.77 -10.17 -1.08
C GLY A 154 -9.53 -9.44 -1.60
N ILE A 155 -9.14 -8.35 -0.93
CA ILE A 155 -7.94 -7.55 -1.25
C ILE A 155 -6.68 -8.42 -1.14
N GLN A 156 -6.53 -9.17 -0.05
CA GLN A 156 -5.41 -10.10 0.15
C GLN A 156 -5.31 -11.13 -0.98
N THR A 157 -6.45 -11.64 -1.46
CA THR A 157 -6.50 -12.61 -2.56
C THR A 157 -6.06 -11.97 -3.89
N ILE A 158 -6.46 -10.73 -4.18
CA ILE A 158 -6.07 -9.99 -5.39
C ILE A 158 -4.57 -9.69 -5.38
N MET A 159 -4.04 -9.25 -4.23
CA MET A 159 -2.64 -8.90 -4.05
C MET A 159 -1.71 -10.12 -4.00
N ASN A 160 -2.25 -11.35 -4.03
CA ASN A 160 -1.51 -12.58 -3.76
C ASN A 160 -0.73 -12.46 -2.43
N TYR A 161 -1.33 -11.77 -1.46
CA TYR A 161 -0.74 -11.51 -0.15
C TYR A 161 -0.59 -12.83 0.59
N ARG A 162 0.66 -13.23 0.82
CA ARG A 162 0.99 -14.39 1.66
C ARG A 162 1.41 -13.82 3.00
N LYS A 163 0.73 -14.23 4.06
CA LYS A 163 1.20 -13.98 5.43
C LYS A 163 2.52 -14.75 5.58
N THR A 164 3.62 -14.08 5.31
CA THR A 164 4.94 -14.61 5.57
C THR A 164 5.08 -14.62 7.08
N SER A 165 5.01 -15.79 7.71
CA SER A 165 5.55 -15.96 9.05
C SER A 165 7.06 -15.85 8.91
N VAL A 166 7.56 -14.62 8.82
CA VAL A 166 8.98 -14.38 9.01
C VAL A 166 9.19 -14.60 10.49
N SER A 167 9.83 -15.72 10.85
CA SER A 167 10.61 -15.74 12.09
C SER A 167 11.76 -14.77 11.82
N CYS A 168 11.56 -13.52 12.20
CA CYS A 168 12.65 -12.58 12.22
C CYS A 168 13.40 -12.88 13.51
N ASP A 169 14.64 -13.30 13.39
CA ASP A 169 15.59 -13.10 14.47
C ASP A 169 15.76 -11.59 14.58
N SER A 170 14.87 -10.94 15.31
CA SER A 170 14.89 -9.50 15.51
C SER A 170 16.04 -9.21 16.47
N GLU A 171 17.05 -8.47 16.03
CA GLU A 171 17.84 -7.67 16.97
C GLU A 171 16.84 -6.88 17.83
N ALA A 172 17.03 -6.90 19.15
CA ALA A 172 16.10 -6.30 20.10
C ALA A 172 15.82 -4.81 19.81
N SER A 173 16.74 -4.13 19.13
CA SER A 173 16.67 -2.71 18.73
C SER A 173 15.97 -2.44 17.40
N LEU A 174 15.61 -3.45 16.61
CA LEU A 174 14.96 -3.24 15.30
C LEU A 174 13.61 -2.51 15.40
N PRO A 175 12.71 -2.83 16.35
CA PRO A 175 11.48 -2.07 16.55
C PRO A 175 11.75 -0.60 16.86
N ASP A 176 12.72 -0.29 17.72
CA ASP A 176 13.09 1.10 18.05
C ASP A 176 13.66 1.82 16.82
N THR A 177 14.55 1.17 16.05
CA THR A 177 15.13 1.74 14.83
C THR A 177 14.06 2.11 13.80
N LEU A 178 13.03 1.26 13.63
CA LEU A 178 11.92 1.55 12.71
C LEU A 178 10.99 2.63 13.25
N ASN A 179 10.80 2.69 14.57
CA ASN A 179 10.02 3.73 15.19
C ASN A 179 10.71 5.09 15.04
N ASP A 180 12.02 5.16 15.26
CA ASP A 180 12.86 6.35 15.06
C ASP A 180 12.87 6.80 13.61
N PHE A 181 12.99 5.87 12.65
CA PHE A 181 12.87 6.18 11.22
C PHE A 181 11.51 6.80 10.89
N SER A 182 10.42 6.26 11.44
CA SER A 182 9.08 6.79 11.21
C SER A 182 8.87 8.15 11.90
N ALA A 183 9.58 8.40 13.01
CA ALA A 183 9.58 9.65 13.77
C ALA A 183 10.68 10.64 13.33
N GLN A 184 11.41 10.37 12.25
CA GLN A 184 12.60 11.15 11.86
C GLN A 184 12.33 12.64 11.65
N PHE A 185 11.09 13.00 11.32
CA PHE A 185 10.66 14.39 11.14
C PHE A 185 10.30 15.10 12.45
N GLU A 186 10.11 14.38 13.56
CA GLU A 186 9.93 14.99 14.89
C GLU A 186 11.25 15.54 15.42
N ALA A 187 12.36 14.83 15.22
CA ALA A 187 13.69 15.26 15.69
C ALA A 187 14.17 16.57 15.04
N GLN A 188 13.64 16.90 13.86
CA GLN A 188 13.91 18.15 13.13
C GLN A 188 12.97 19.29 13.54
N ASN A 189 11.90 18.99 14.29
CA ASN A 189 10.96 19.97 14.81
C ASN A 189 11.34 20.37 16.25
N ASN A 190 12.05 21.48 16.37
CA ASN A 190 12.41 22.09 17.67
C ASN A 190 11.22 22.80 18.37
N VAL A 191 10.00 22.67 17.85
CA VAL A 191 8.80 23.30 18.39
C VAL A 191 7.92 22.21 18.99
N ALA A 192 7.82 22.17 20.32
CA ALA A 192 6.86 21.31 21.00
C ALA A 192 5.44 21.74 20.61
N ALA A 193 4.63 20.82 20.08
CA ALA A 193 3.23 21.07 19.82
C ALA A 193 2.48 21.14 21.16
N GLU A 194 2.35 22.34 21.72
CA GLU A 194 1.48 22.56 22.88
C GLU A 194 0.03 22.66 22.41
N LYS A 195 -0.86 21.85 23.00
CA LYS A 195 -2.31 22.00 22.83
C LYS A 195 -2.74 23.30 23.49
N SER A 196 -2.69 24.41 22.77
CA SER A 196 -3.19 25.69 23.28
C SER A 196 -4.72 25.77 23.17
N ILE A 197 -5.35 26.29 24.22
CA ILE A 197 -6.75 26.72 24.21
C ILE A 197 -6.83 27.93 23.27
N PRO A 198 -7.79 28.00 22.31
CA PRO A 198 -7.76 29.03 21.28
C PRO A 198 -7.91 30.43 21.91
N PRO A 199 -6.95 31.36 21.71
CA PRO A 199 -7.12 32.74 22.11
C PRO A 199 -8.05 33.47 21.13
N GLN A 200 -8.84 34.41 21.66
CA GLN A 200 -9.86 35.16 20.90
C GLN A 200 -9.31 36.18 19.88
N ASN A 201 -8.00 36.31 19.67
CA ASN A 201 -7.46 37.24 18.70
C ASN A 201 -6.24 36.66 17.99
N TYR A 202 -6.30 36.71 16.65
CA TYR A 202 -5.27 36.31 15.71
C TYR A 202 -3.93 36.99 16.04
N GLN A 203 -2.99 36.22 16.59
CA GLN A 203 -1.57 36.55 16.55
C GLN A 203 -0.81 35.35 16.02
N VAL A 204 -0.01 35.60 14.99
CA VAL A 204 0.79 34.65 14.23
C VAL A 204 1.88 34.09 15.15
N LEU A 205 1.54 33.03 15.87
CA LEU A 205 2.50 32.11 16.48
C LEU A 205 2.82 31.03 15.46
N CYS A 206 4.04 30.52 15.49
CA CYS A 206 4.56 29.53 14.56
C CYS A 206 3.70 28.25 14.60
N LEU A 207 2.67 28.19 13.76
CA LEU A 207 1.71 27.09 13.74
C LEU A 207 2.35 25.87 13.07
N THR A 208 2.21 24.71 13.70
CA THR A 208 2.49 23.41 13.09
C THR A 208 1.68 23.21 11.79
N VAL A 209 2.11 22.32 10.90
CA VAL A 209 1.36 21.97 9.67
C VAL A 209 -0.11 21.63 9.98
N ALA A 210 -0.34 20.95 11.11
CA ALA A 210 -1.68 20.59 11.58
C ALA A 210 -2.53 21.84 11.87
N GLU A 211 -2.02 22.77 12.68
CA GLU A 211 -2.73 24.00 13.05
C GLU A 211 -3.01 24.89 11.83
N HIS A 212 -2.07 24.99 10.90
CA HIS A 212 -2.27 25.72 9.65
C HIS A 212 -3.40 25.11 8.81
N LEU A 213 -3.43 23.77 8.67
CA LEU A 213 -4.52 23.07 8.01
C LEU A 213 -5.86 23.32 8.70
N ILE A 214 -5.93 23.28 10.03
CA ILE A 214 -7.16 23.56 10.77
C ILE A 214 -7.67 24.97 10.49
N GLY A 215 -6.79 25.96 10.43
CA GLY A 215 -7.13 27.32 10.01
C GLY A 215 -7.84 27.34 8.64
N LYS A 216 -7.27 26.65 7.65
CA LYS A 216 -7.87 26.53 6.30
C LYS A 216 -9.23 25.82 6.32
N LEU A 217 -9.34 24.70 7.05
CA LEU A 217 -10.59 23.96 7.15
C LEU A 217 -11.70 24.80 7.79
N SER A 218 -11.37 25.61 8.79
CA SER A 218 -12.30 26.56 9.40
C SER A 218 -12.78 27.62 8.39
N LEU A 219 -11.86 28.18 7.58
CA LEU A 219 -12.21 29.12 6.52
C LEU A 219 -13.08 28.51 5.41
N LEU A 220 -12.92 27.20 5.14
CA LEU A 220 -13.77 26.44 4.24
C LEU A 220 -15.16 26.09 4.83
N GLY A 221 -15.43 26.50 6.07
CA GLY A 221 -16.73 26.35 6.72
C GLY A 221 -16.93 25.02 7.45
N LEU A 222 -15.86 24.26 7.73
CA LEU A 222 -15.96 23.06 8.57
C LEU A 222 -16.24 23.45 10.01
N ASN A 223 -17.06 22.65 10.71
CA ASN A 223 -17.38 22.93 12.09
C ASN A 223 -16.17 22.72 13.02
N THR A 224 -16.15 23.46 14.13
CA THR A 224 -15.05 23.41 15.11
C THR A 224 -14.80 22.00 15.67
N SER A 225 -15.86 21.22 15.87
CA SER A 225 -15.74 19.84 16.38
C SER A 225 -14.99 18.91 15.43
N LEU A 226 -15.25 18.98 14.12
CA LEU A 226 -14.52 18.20 13.12
C LEU A 226 -13.08 18.69 13.01
N CYS A 227 -12.87 20.01 13.02
CA CYS A 227 -11.54 20.61 13.05
C CYS A 227 -10.70 20.11 14.24
N ASN A 228 -11.27 20.08 15.45
CA ASN A 228 -10.58 19.57 16.64
C ASN A 228 -10.29 18.06 16.54
N TRP A 229 -11.22 17.28 15.99
CA TRP A 229 -10.98 15.85 15.75
C TRP A 229 -9.85 15.62 14.74
N ILE A 230 -9.77 16.42 13.67
CA ILE A 230 -8.67 16.37 12.71
C ILE A 230 -7.37 16.82 13.37
N LEU A 231 -7.40 17.82 14.26
CA LEU A 231 -6.23 18.25 15.03
C LEU A 231 -5.71 17.12 15.92
N ASP A 232 -6.59 16.45 16.66
CA ASP A 232 -6.22 15.28 17.47
C ASP A 232 -5.74 14.10 16.61
N PHE A 233 -6.25 13.96 15.39
CA PHE A 233 -5.74 13.01 14.41
C PHE A 233 -4.35 13.38 13.88
N LEU A 234 -3.99 14.67 13.84
CA LEU A 234 -2.73 15.16 13.26
C LEU A 234 -1.62 15.43 14.29
N ALA A 235 -1.96 15.69 15.55
CA ALA A 235 -1.02 16.17 16.56
C ALA A 235 -1.06 15.32 17.85
N GLY A 236 0.08 15.20 18.53
CA GLY A 236 0.16 14.54 19.84
C GLY A 236 -0.17 13.04 19.82
N ARG A 237 0.10 12.35 18.71
CA ARG A 237 -0.22 10.92 18.54
C ARG A 237 0.85 10.02 19.15
N PRO A 238 0.53 9.09 20.05
CA PRO A 238 1.47 8.06 20.46
C PRO A 238 1.68 7.03 19.33
N GLN A 239 2.93 6.69 19.03
CA GLN A 239 3.31 5.66 18.07
C GLN A 239 4.33 4.69 18.69
N SER A 240 4.14 3.40 18.42
CA SER A 240 5.15 2.36 18.66
C SER A 240 5.10 1.32 17.54
N VAL A 241 6.22 0.64 17.31
CA VAL A 241 6.38 -0.42 16.31
C VAL A 241 6.51 -1.76 17.02
N GLN A 242 5.73 -2.75 16.60
CA GLN A 242 5.79 -4.12 17.14
C GLN A 242 6.23 -5.10 16.05
N ILE A 243 7.26 -5.90 16.34
CA ILE A 243 7.78 -6.96 15.47
C ILE A 243 7.88 -8.25 16.28
N GLY A 244 7.02 -9.22 15.95
CA GLY A 244 6.92 -10.45 16.74
C GLY A 244 6.46 -10.15 18.17
N SER A 245 7.27 -10.52 19.16
CA SER A 245 7.04 -10.24 20.59
C SER A 245 7.70 -8.95 21.09
N SER A 246 8.53 -8.29 20.27
CA SER A 246 9.26 -7.08 20.66
C SER A 246 8.50 -5.83 20.23
N THR A 247 8.35 -4.87 21.15
CA THR A 247 7.68 -3.58 20.93
C THR A 247 8.67 -2.47 21.24
N SER A 248 8.72 -1.44 20.39
CA SER A 248 9.53 -0.25 20.62
C SER A 248 9.03 0.58 21.79
N ASN A 249 9.84 1.53 22.23
CA ASN A 249 9.35 2.64 23.06
C ASN A 249 8.25 3.43 22.31
N THR A 250 7.38 4.07 23.07
CA THR A 250 6.34 4.96 22.52
C THR A 250 6.92 6.34 22.26
N THR A 251 6.75 6.84 21.04
CA THR A 251 7.14 8.19 20.63
C THR A 251 5.90 8.98 20.27
N THR A 252 5.82 10.23 20.70
CA THR A 252 4.71 11.12 20.35
C THR A 252 5.02 11.84 19.04
N LEU A 253 4.12 11.70 18.07
CA LEU A 253 4.20 12.35 16.76
C LEU A 253 3.24 13.54 16.68
N SER A 254 3.75 14.69 16.27
CA SER A 254 2.95 15.88 15.96
C SER A 254 3.11 16.37 14.53
N THR A 255 3.91 15.65 13.75
CA THR A 255 4.29 16.01 12.39
C THR A 255 3.70 15.00 11.41
N GLY A 256 3.15 15.52 10.31
CA GLY A 256 2.54 14.71 9.27
C GLY A 256 1.29 13.97 9.72
N ALA A 257 0.71 13.22 8.79
CA ALA A 257 -0.45 12.38 9.03
C ALA A 257 -0.02 10.90 9.16
N PRO A 258 -0.78 10.05 9.87
CA PRO A 258 -0.49 8.63 9.99
C PRO A 258 -0.28 7.96 8.63
N GLN A 259 0.84 7.26 8.48
CA GLN A 259 1.16 6.55 7.25
C GLN A 259 0.16 5.41 7.03
N GLY A 260 -0.36 5.27 5.81
CA GLY A 260 -1.38 4.26 5.48
C GLY A 260 -2.81 4.63 5.90
N SER A 261 -3.04 5.82 6.46
CA SER A 261 -4.40 6.32 6.67
C SER A 261 -5.05 6.76 5.35
N VAL A 262 -6.32 6.42 5.19
CA VAL A 262 -7.17 6.84 4.06
C VAL A 262 -7.42 8.35 4.07
N LEU A 263 -7.32 9.00 5.24
CA LEU A 263 -7.59 10.42 5.40
C LEU A 263 -6.38 11.30 5.01
N SER A 264 -5.16 10.79 5.15
CA SER A 264 -3.93 11.54 4.90
C SER A 264 -3.85 12.19 3.51
N PRO A 265 -4.17 11.50 2.39
CA PRO A 265 -4.15 12.11 1.06
C PRO A 265 -5.16 13.25 0.89
N LEU A 266 -6.34 13.12 1.50
CA LEU A 266 -7.37 14.16 1.46
C LEU A 266 -6.91 15.41 2.21
N LEU A 267 -6.35 15.24 3.41
CA LEU A 267 -5.83 16.34 4.21
C LEU A 267 -4.67 17.06 3.52
N PHE A 268 -3.79 16.33 2.84
CA PHE A 268 -2.72 16.93 2.03
C PHE A 268 -3.28 17.74 0.84
N THR A 269 -4.32 17.22 0.18
CA THR A 269 -5.01 17.93 -0.90
C THR A 269 -5.61 19.25 -0.41
N LEU A 270 -6.22 19.25 0.79
CA LEU A 270 -6.80 20.44 1.41
C LEU A 270 -5.71 21.42 1.88
N LEU A 271 -4.59 20.93 2.41
CA LEU A 271 -3.45 21.77 2.79
C LEU A 271 -2.91 22.56 1.60
N THR A 272 -2.81 21.92 0.44
CA THR A 272 -2.26 22.50 -0.80
C THR A 272 -3.33 23.05 -1.74
N HIS A 273 -4.59 23.19 -1.29
CA HIS A 273 -5.69 23.57 -2.19
C HIS A 273 -5.52 24.96 -2.82
N ASP A 274 -4.93 25.91 -2.08
CA ASP A 274 -4.61 27.27 -2.53
C ASP A 274 -3.54 27.34 -3.62
N CYS A 275 -2.84 26.23 -3.88
CA CYS A 275 -1.89 26.15 -4.99
C CYS A 275 -2.65 26.10 -6.32
N ALA A 276 -2.88 27.28 -6.90
CA ALA A 276 -3.55 27.50 -8.17
C ALA A 276 -2.75 28.52 -9.00
N ALA A 277 -2.84 28.40 -10.34
CA ALA A 277 -2.16 29.33 -11.23
C ALA A 277 -2.76 30.74 -11.09
N MET A 278 -1.89 31.73 -10.91
CA MET A 278 -2.26 33.16 -10.88
C MET A 278 -2.49 33.70 -12.29
N HIS A 279 -1.76 33.19 -13.27
CA HIS A 279 -1.76 33.64 -14.65
C HIS A 279 -2.51 32.66 -15.55
N SER A 280 -3.41 33.17 -16.39
CA SER A 280 -4.21 32.35 -17.32
C SER A 280 -3.37 31.65 -18.40
N SER A 281 -2.13 32.10 -18.62
CA SER A 281 -1.16 31.48 -19.52
C SER A 281 -0.46 30.26 -18.92
N ASN A 282 -0.67 30.01 -17.63
CA ASN A 282 0.04 29.01 -16.85
C ASN A 282 -0.94 27.98 -16.28
N TYR A 283 -0.43 26.78 -16.04
CA TYR A 283 -1.19 25.66 -15.50
C TYR A 283 -0.41 25.02 -14.35
N ILE A 284 -1.11 24.72 -13.27
CA ILE A 284 -0.60 23.92 -12.16
C ILE A 284 -1.39 22.62 -12.11
N ILE A 285 -0.69 21.50 -12.23
CA ILE A 285 -1.24 20.16 -12.16
C ILE A 285 -0.67 19.49 -10.92
N LYS A 286 -1.54 19.00 -10.03
CA LYS A 286 -1.16 18.37 -8.76
C LYS A 286 -1.61 16.92 -8.74
N PHE A 287 -0.72 16.04 -8.33
CA PHE A 287 -1.03 14.66 -8.00
C PHE A 287 -0.33 14.33 -6.67
N THR A 288 -1.11 14.33 -5.58
CA THR A 288 -0.54 14.27 -4.22
C THR A 288 0.59 15.29 -4.05
N ASP A 289 1.77 14.84 -3.65
CA ASP A 289 3.01 15.60 -3.47
C ASP A 289 3.70 16.02 -4.77
N ASP A 290 3.38 15.40 -5.91
CA ASP A 290 3.91 15.79 -7.21
C ASP A 290 3.14 16.99 -7.77
N THR A 291 3.87 18.08 -8.03
CA THR A 291 3.32 19.30 -8.65
C THR A 291 4.07 19.61 -9.93
N THR A 292 3.33 19.67 -11.04
CA THR A 292 3.84 20.11 -12.35
C THR A 292 3.32 21.49 -12.66
N MET A 293 4.23 22.43 -12.92
CA MET A 293 3.91 23.78 -13.35
C MET A 293 4.29 23.94 -14.82
N VAL A 294 3.34 24.39 -15.64
CA VAL A 294 3.53 24.63 -17.07
C VAL A 294 3.26 26.10 -17.33
N GLY A 295 4.29 26.84 -17.74
CA GLY A 295 4.15 28.24 -18.13
C GLY A 295 4.48 28.45 -19.60
N LEU A 296 3.72 29.33 -20.25
CA LEU A 296 4.02 29.76 -21.62
C LEU A 296 5.13 30.80 -21.60
N ILE A 297 6.24 30.52 -22.29
CA ILE A 297 7.29 31.52 -22.55
C ILE A 297 7.02 32.17 -23.91
N ASN A 298 6.74 33.47 -23.91
CA ASN A 298 6.39 34.22 -25.12
C ASN A 298 7.48 35.26 -25.46
N LYS A 299 7.18 36.17 -26.39
CA LYS A 299 8.12 37.25 -26.76
C LYS A 299 8.35 38.26 -25.63
N ASP A 300 7.38 38.39 -24.73
CA ASP A 300 7.43 39.28 -23.56
C ASP A 300 8.21 38.64 -22.40
N GLY A 301 8.65 37.39 -22.57
CA GLY A 301 9.55 36.67 -21.68
C GLY A 301 8.88 35.52 -20.93
N GLU A 302 9.45 35.20 -19.77
CA GLU A 302 9.04 34.09 -18.90
C GLU A 302 8.62 34.58 -17.50
N SER A 303 8.34 35.89 -17.35
CA SER A 303 8.04 36.53 -16.06
C SER A 303 6.85 35.89 -15.35
N ALA A 304 5.76 35.61 -16.07
CA ALA A 304 4.58 34.96 -15.51
C ALA A 304 4.92 33.59 -14.90
N TYR A 305 5.67 32.75 -15.61
CA TYR A 305 6.15 31.47 -15.08
C TYR A 305 7.04 31.64 -13.84
N ARG A 306 7.97 32.61 -13.88
CA ARG A 306 8.86 32.91 -12.74
C ARG A 306 8.10 33.42 -11.52
N GLU A 307 7.01 34.15 -11.71
CA GLU A 307 6.11 34.58 -10.64
C GLU A 307 5.39 33.39 -10.01
N GLU A 308 4.84 32.48 -10.81
CA GLU A 308 4.21 31.26 -10.29
C GLU A 308 5.18 30.44 -9.46
N VAL A 309 6.43 30.25 -9.91
CA VAL A 309 7.43 29.50 -9.14
C VAL A 309 7.71 30.18 -7.80
N ARG A 310 7.82 31.52 -7.78
CA ARG A 310 8.02 32.28 -6.54
C ARG A 310 6.84 32.13 -5.58
N GLU A 311 5.62 32.15 -6.10
CA GLU A 311 4.42 31.96 -5.28
C GLU A 311 4.34 30.53 -4.74
N LEU A 312 4.67 29.51 -5.55
CA LEU A 312 4.74 28.12 -5.08
C LEU A 312 5.75 27.96 -3.94
N VAL A 313 6.93 28.57 -4.05
CA VAL A 313 7.95 28.53 -2.99
C VAL A 313 7.44 29.21 -1.71
N SER A 314 6.82 30.39 -1.85
CA SER A 314 6.19 31.12 -0.74
C SER A 314 5.11 30.27 -0.06
N LEU A 315 4.24 29.64 -0.84
CA LEU A 315 3.19 28.75 -0.37
C LEU A 315 3.77 27.55 0.38
N CYS A 316 4.83 26.93 -0.12
CA CYS A 316 5.51 25.85 0.59
C CYS A 316 6.03 26.33 1.95
N MET A 317 6.66 27.51 2.01
CA MET A 317 7.16 28.08 3.26
C MET A 317 6.04 28.34 4.27
N VAL A 318 4.95 28.99 3.84
CA VAL A 318 3.80 29.32 4.72
C VAL A 318 3.12 28.06 5.25
N ASN A 319 3.07 26.99 4.46
CA ASN A 319 2.47 25.71 4.87
C ASN A 319 3.46 24.77 5.59
N ASN A 320 4.68 25.23 5.91
CA ASN A 320 5.76 24.39 6.47
C ASN A 320 6.03 23.13 5.63
N LEU A 321 5.96 23.26 4.30
CA LEU A 321 6.32 22.22 3.33
C LEU A 321 7.74 22.46 2.81
N TYR A 322 8.48 21.37 2.68
CA TYR A 322 9.83 21.39 2.12
C TYR A 322 9.81 21.04 0.63
N LEU A 323 10.34 21.93 -0.21
CA LEU A 323 10.51 21.66 -1.64
C LEU A 323 11.89 21.05 -1.91
N ASN A 324 11.93 19.85 -2.46
CA ASN A 324 13.16 19.14 -2.77
C ASN A 324 13.73 19.59 -4.13
N VAL A 325 14.61 20.60 -4.11
CA VAL A 325 15.21 21.16 -5.33
C VAL A 325 16.01 20.13 -6.14
N ASP A 326 16.65 19.17 -5.48
CA ASP A 326 17.44 18.12 -6.14
C ASP A 326 16.57 17.18 -6.98
N LYS A 327 15.31 16.98 -6.57
CA LYS A 327 14.32 16.20 -7.32
C LYS A 327 13.54 17.04 -8.33
N THR A 328 13.47 18.36 -8.17
CA THR A 328 12.83 19.26 -9.13
C THR A 328 13.62 19.31 -10.43
N LYS A 329 12.91 19.21 -11.57
CA LYS A 329 13.50 19.31 -12.92
C LYS A 329 12.76 20.37 -13.73
N GLU A 330 13.51 21.13 -14.53
CA GLU A 330 12.96 22.06 -15.50
C GLU A 330 13.10 21.50 -16.92
N MET A 331 12.02 21.52 -17.69
CA MET A 331 12.03 21.18 -19.11
C MET A 331 11.55 22.37 -19.94
N VAL A 332 12.39 22.85 -20.85
CA VAL A 332 12.04 23.94 -21.77
C VAL A 332 11.81 23.37 -23.17
N VAL A 333 10.58 23.54 -23.68
CA VAL A 333 10.21 23.11 -25.03
C VAL A 333 10.13 24.33 -25.94
N ASP A 334 11.18 24.54 -26.73
CA ASP A 334 11.27 25.67 -27.67
C ASP A 334 11.08 25.20 -29.12
N PHE A 335 9.99 25.65 -29.76
CA PHE A 335 9.68 25.34 -31.16
C PHE A 335 10.28 26.36 -32.15
N ARG A 336 10.99 27.39 -31.68
CA ARG A 336 11.65 28.38 -32.54
C ARG A 336 12.86 27.75 -33.25
N ARG A 337 13.12 28.18 -34.49
CA ARG A 337 14.28 27.72 -35.28
C ARG A 337 15.62 28.13 -34.67
N ALA A 338 15.67 29.31 -34.05
CA ALA A 338 16.77 29.74 -33.21
C ALA A 338 16.35 29.56 -31.76
N ARG A 339 17.03 28.67 -31.03
CA ARG A 339 16.75 28.44 -29.62
C ARG A 339 17.16 29.68 -28.83
N GLY A 340 16.25 30.20 -28.02
CA GLY A 340 16.59 31.25 -27.06
C GLY A 340 17.45 30.66 -25.93
N ASP A 341 18.42 31.42 -25.44
CA ASP A 341 19.06 31.09 -24.17
C ASP A 341 18.10 31.49 -23.04
N HIS A 342 17.75 30.53 -22.19
CA HIS A 342 16.84 30.73 -21.06
C HIS A 342 17.65 30.63 -19.78
N SER A 343 17.62 31.70 -18.98
CA SER A 343 18.31 31.74 -17.69
C SER A 343 17.95 30.52 -16.85
N PRO A 344 18.89 29.94 -16.08
CA PRO A 344 18.57 28.82 -15.22
C PRO A 344 17.46 29.15 -14.21
N LEU A 345 16.60 28.18 -13.92
CA LEU A 345 15.69 28.30 -12.79
C LEU A 345 16.45 28.15 -11.48
N THR A 346 16.25 29.08 -10.56
CA THR A 346 16.82 29.02 -9.22
C THR A 346 15.71 29.02 -8.19
N ILE A 347 15.80 28.11 -7.22
CA ILE A 347 14.88 28.01 -6.08
C ILE A 347 15.72 28.03 -4.80
N ASN A 348 15.45 29.00 -3.92
CA ASN A 348 16.21 29.22 -2.68
C ASN A 348 17.74 29.32 -2.89
N GLY A 349 18.17 29.89 -4.02
CA GLY A 349 19.59 30.03 -4.37
C GLY A 349 20.20 28.80 -5.06
N SER A 350 19.53 27.65 -5.07
CA SER A 350 19.98 26.44 -5.76
C SER A 350 19.47 26.41 -7.19
N SER A 351 20.33 26.06 -8.15
CA SER A 351 19.93 25.90 -9.55
C SER A 351 19.15 24.59 -9.73
N VAL A 352 18.01 24.68 -10.41
CA VAL A 352 17.21 23.53 -10.82
C VAL A 352 17.86 22.88 -12.04
N GLU A 353 17.91 21.55 -12.07
CA GLU A 353 18.46 20.81 -13.20
C GLU A 353 17.54 20.94 -14.42
N LYS A 354 18.11 21.34 -15.56
CA LYS A 354 17.42 21.42 -16.84
C LYS A 354 17.57 20.10 -17.61
N ILE A 355 16.45 19.51 -18.01
CA ILE A 355 16.39 18.23 -18.71
C ILE A 355 15.80 18.39 -20.12
N SER A 356 16.17 17.48 -21.02
CA SER A 356 15.69 17.46 -22.42
C SER A 356 14.58 16.44 -22.67
N SER A 357 14.34 15.51 -21.74
CA SER A 357 13.28 14.49 -21.80
C SER A 357 12.97 13.94 -20.42
N VAL A 358 11.71 13.52 -20.20
CA VAL A 358 11.26 12.85 -18.98
C VAL A 358 11.00 11.37 -19.27
N GLU A 359 11.69 10.47 -18.58
CA GLU A 359 11.36 9.04 -18.56
C GLU A 359 10.31 8.78 -17.47
N ASN A 360 9.02 8.82 -17.85
CA ASN A 360 7.84 8.50 -17.04
C ASN A 360 7.34 9.60 -16.09
N ILE A 361 6.04 9.89 -16.20
CA ILE A 361 5.21 10.50 -15.16
C ILE A 361 4.28 9.37 -14.71
N THR A 362 4.54 8.76 -13.56
CA THR A 362 3.68 7.71 -12.98
C THR A 362 3.62 7.81 -11.48
#